data_AF-Q0W4K3-F1
#
_entry.id   AF-Q0W4K3-F1
#
_cell.length_a   1.000
_cell.length_b   1.000
_cell.length_c   1.000
_cell.angle_alpha   90.00
_cell.angle_beta   90.00
_cell.angle_gamma   90.00
#
_symmetry.space_group_name_H-M   'P 1'
#
loop_
_entity.id
_entity.type
_entity.pdbx_description
1 polymer ?
#
loop_
_entity_poly.entity_id
_entity_poly.type
_entity_poly.pdbx_seq_one_letter_code
_entity_poly.pdbx_strand_id
1 'polypeptide(L)'
;MTGAQKNVDIGLYRMAIVFAYTAMFHAARAILYVDGVKERSHECIPLYLREKHPSLKRYAVVLDSYRKNRHDAIYSLEYEAGKQDAITAVMLGNDLVAAIEKVFETQ
;
A
#
# COMPACT_ATOMS: atom_id res chain seq x y z
N MET A 1 5.97 2.69 -7.47
CA MET A 1 6.42 3.55 -6.36
C MET A 1 6.97 4.91 -6.81
N THR A 2 7.55 5.04 -8.00
CA THR A 2 8.18 6.28 -8.51
C THR A 2 7.33 7.55 -8.35
N GLY A 3 6.02 7.49 -8.59
CA GLY A 3 5.14 8.65 -8.40
C GLY A 3 5.06 9.10 -6.93
N ALA A 4 5.09 8.18 -5.98
CA ALA A 4 5.11 8.52 -4.55
C ALA A 4 6.42 9.22 -4.17
N GLN A 5 7.57 8.71 -4.65
CA GLN A 5 8.87 9.34 -4.41
C GLN A 5 8.93 10.76 -4.98
N LYS A 6 8.47 10.96 -6.23
CA LYS A 6 8.43 12.30 -6.83
C LYS A 6 7.64 13.29 -5.99
N ASN A 7 6.54 12.86 -5.38
CA ASN A 7 5.73 13.70 -4.50
C ASN A 7 6.46 14.04 -3.18
N VAL A 8 7.30 13.15 -2.65
CA VAL A 8 8.21 13.49 -1.53
C VAL A 8 9.16 14.61 -1.95
N ASP A 9 9.77 14.48 -3.13
CA ASP A 9 10.83 15.38 -3.60
C ASP A 9 10.33 16.82 -3.80
N ILE A 10 9.07 16.99 -4.22
CA ILE A 10 8.44 18.30 -4.45
C ILE A 10 7.60 18.81 -3.26
N GLY A 11 7.66 18.14 -2.11
CA GLY A 11 6.96 18.59 -0.90
C GLY A 11 5.46 18.27 -0.85
N LEU A 12 4.93 17.49 -1.79
CA LEU A 12 3.53 17.05 -1.79
C LEU A 12 3.33 15.77 -0.96
N TYR A 13 3.63 15.85 0.34
CA TYR A 13 3.66 14.71 1.24
C TYR A 13 2.33 13.94 1.33
N ARG A 14 1.21 14.67 1.36
CA ARG A 14 -0.14 14.07 1.32
C ARG A 14 -0.35 13.22 0.07
N MET A 15 0.11 13.71 -1.09
CA MET A 15 0.02 12.97 -2.35
C MET A 15 1.00 11.79 -2.41
N ALA A 16 2.16 11.89 -1.77
CA ALA A 16 3.08 10.76 -1.64
C ALA A 16 2.42 9.57 -0.92
N ILE A 17 1.66 9.82 0.15
CA ILE A 17 0.91 8.78 0.88
C ILE A 17 -0.16 8.13 -0.02
N VAL A 18 -0.92 8.95 -0.76
CA VAL A 18 -1.93 8.45 -1.70
C VAL A 18 -1.29 7.56 -2.76
N PHE A 19 -0.19 7.99 -3.36
CA PHE A 19 0.50 7.24 -4.41
C PHE A 19 1.20 5.99 -3.88
N ALA A 20 1.75 6.04 -2.66
CA ALA A 20 2.34 4.88 -2.00
C ALA A 20 1.27 3.80 -1.78
N TYR A 21 0.12 4.17 -1.20
CA TYR A 21 -1.00 3.24 -1.03
C TYR A 21 -1.49 2.67 -2.36
N THR A 22 -1.65 3.50 -3.41
CA THR A 22 -2.10 3.01 -4.72
C THR A 22 -1.15 1.96 -5.30
N ALA A 23 0.16 2.17 -5.16
CA ALA A 23 1.15 1.17 -5.57
C ALA A 23 1.03 -0.13 -4.75
N MET A 24 0.93 -0.03 -3.42
CA MET A 24 0.73 -1.19 -2.55
C MET A 24 -0.54 -1.96 -2.90
N PHE A 25 -1.64 -1.25 -3.15
CA PHE A 25 -2.94 -1.82 -3.50
C PHE A 25 -2.86 -2.64 -4.79
N HIS A 26 -2.25 -2.10 -5.84
CA HIS A 26 -2.13 -2.82 -7.11
C HIS A 26 -1.20 -4.03 -7.02
N ALA A 27 -0.09 -3.93 -6.29
CA ALA A 27 0.79 -5.06 -6.04
C ALA A 27 0.06 -6.17 -5.26
N ALA A 28 -0.61 -5.82 -4.16
CA ALA A 28 -1.41 -6.75 -3.36
C ALA A 28 -2.56 -7.38 -4.15
N ARG A 29 -3.21 -6.61 -5.03
CA ARG A 29 -4.28 -7.13 -5.89
C ARG A 29 -3.77 -8.15 -6.91
N ALA A 30 -2.52 -8.06 -7.36
CA ALA A 30 -1.96 -9.04 -8.30
C ALA A 30 -2.00 -10.45 -7.71
N ILE A 31 -1.78 -10.60 -6.40
CA ILE A 31 -1.91 -11.87 -5.70
C ILE A 31 -3.34 -12.41 -5.80
N LEU A 32 -4.34 -11.58 -5.46
CA LEU A 32 -5.74 -12.00 -5.53
C LEU A 32 -6.13 -12.41 -6.96
N TYR A 33 -5.62 -11.71 -7.97
CA TYR A 33 -5.84 -12.05 -9.38
C TYR A 33 -5.28 -13.43 -9.73
N VAL A 34 -4.03 -13.72 -9.33
CA VAL A 34 -3.40 -15.04 -9.53
C VAL A 34 -4.16 -16.13 -8.79
N ASP A 35 -4.65 -15.85 -7.59
CA ASP A 35 -5.44 -16.77 -6.78
C ASP A 35 -6.89 -16.94 -7.28
N GLY A 36 -7.29 -16.25 -8.36
CA GLY A 36 -8.65 -16.30 -8.93
C GLY A 36 -9.71 -15.61 -8.06
N VAL A 37 -9.30 -14.73 -7.15
CA VAL A 37 -10.18 -14.02 -6.23
C VAL A 37 -10.42 -12.60 -6.72
N LYS A 38 -11.69 -12.20 -6.83
CA LYS A 38 -12.08 -10.84 -7.17
C LYS A 38 -12.37 -10.03 -5.90
N GLU A 39 -11.66 -8.93 -5.70
CA GLU A 39 -11.96 -8.01 -4.60
C GLU A 39 -13.25 -7.20 -4.87
N ARG A 40 -14.03 -6.94 -3.81
CA ARG A 40 -15.23 -6.09 -3.88
C ARG A 40 -15.05 -4.75 -3.16
N SER A 41 -14.01 -4.62 -2.34
CA SER A 41 -13.63 -3.39 -1.65
C SER A 41 -12.13 -3.36 -1.39
N HIS A 42 -11.61 -2.16 -1.10
CA HIS A 42 -10.22 -1.98 -0.69
C HIS A 42 -9.86 -2.68 0.63
N GLU A 43 -10.85 -2.95 1.48
CA GLU A 43 -10.66 -3.64 2.76
C GLU A 43 -10.51 -5.15 2.60
N CYS A 44 -11.07 -5.73 1.54
CA CYS A 44 -10.96 -7.16 1.27
C CYS A 44 -9.51 -7.61 1.08
N ILE A 45 -8.67 -6.79 0.45
CA ILE A 45 -7.29 -7.17 0.11
C ILE A 45 -6.43 -7.43 1.35
N PRO A 46 -6.27 -6.52 2.32
CA PRO A 46 -5.46 -6.80 3.52
C PRO A 46 -6.06 -7.92 4.38
N LEU A 47 -7.38 -8.12 4.39
CA LEU A 47 -7.99 -9.28 5.06
C LEU A 47 -7.57 -10.58 4.38
N TYR A 48 -7.66 -10.63 3.04
CA TYR A 48 -7.29 -11.79 2.26
C TYR A 48 -5.81 -12.15 2.42
N LEU A 49 -4.91 -11.17 2.27
CA LEU A 49 -3.47 -11.40 2.43
C LEU A 49 -3.12 -11.96 3.82
N ARG A 50 -3.74 -11.42 4.88
CA ARG A 50 -3.51 -11.89 6.25
C ARG A 50 -3.95 -13.34 6.47
N GLU A 51 -5.01 -13.77 5.79
CA GLU A 51 -5.58 -15.11 5.93
C GLU A 51 -4.92 -16.15 5.02
N LYS A 52 -4.64 -15.78 3.76
CA LYS A 52 -4.19 -16.71 2.71
C LYS A 52 -2.69 -16.67 2.44
N HIS A 53 -2.02 -15.59 2.84
CA HIS A 53 -0.58 -15.40 2.63
C HIS A 53 0.12 -15.06 3.95
N PRO A 54 0.38 -16.04 4.84
CA PRO A 54 0.94 -15.79 6.17
C PRO A 54 2.27 -15.05 6.17
N SER A 55 3.11 -15.25 5.14
CA SER A 55 4.37 -14.53 4.92
C SER A 55 4.17 -13.02 4.73
N LEU A 56 2.98 -12.60 4.29
CA LEU A 56 2.61 -11.21 4.06
C LEU A 56 1.80 -10.60 5.21
N LYS A 57 1.60 -11.31 6.33
CA LYS A 57 0.76 -10.85 7.45
C LYS A 57 1.15 -9.46 7.98
N ARG A 58 2.46 -9.17 8.09
CA ARG A 58 2.96 -7.83 8.47
C ARG A 58 2.55 -6.77 7.44
N TYR A 59 2.71 -7.07 6.16
CA TYR A 59 2.38 -6.16 5.06
C TYR A 59 0.88 -5.95 4.91
N ALA A 60 0.05 -6.94 5.26
CA ALA A 60 -1.40 -6.79 5.33
C ALA A 60 -1.82 -5.74 6.37
N VAL A 61 -1.13 -5.67 7.51
CA VAL A 61 -1.38 -4.62 8.53
C VAL A 61 -0.99 -3.25 8.01
N VAL A 62 0.18 -3.14 7.36
CA VAL A 62 0.63 -1.90 6.72
C VAL A 62 -0.37 -1.43 5.67
N LEU A 63 -0.80 -2.32 4.78
CA LEU A 63 -1.76 -2.01 3.72
C LEU A 63 -3.11 -1.52 4.27
N ASP A 64 -3.61 -2.13 5.34
CA ASP A 64 -4.87 -1.68 5.97
C ASP A 64 -4.72 -0.31 6.65
N SER A 65 -3.58 -0.05 7.28
CA SER A 65 -3.30 1.27 7.86
C SER A 65 -3.24 2.34 6.77
N TYR A 66 -2.49 2.10 5.69
CA TYR A 66 -2.38 3.06 4.59
C TYR A 66 -3.67 3.20 3.76
N ARG A 67 -4.57 2.22 3.78
CA ARG A 67 -5.93 2.36 3.24
C ARG A 67 -6.69 3.48 3.94
N LYS A 68 -6.61 3.54 5.27
CA LYS A 68 -7.25 4.56 6.10
C LYS A 68 -6.55 5.91 5.93
N ASN A 69 -5.21 5.92 6.03
CA ASN A 69 -4.43 7.14 5.80
C ASN A 69 -4.72 7.75 4.43
N ARG A 70 -4.83 6.94 3.36
CA ARG A 70 -5.18 7.42 2.03
C ARG A 70 -6.60 8.01 1.98
N HIS A 71 -7.56 7.43 2.70
CA HIS A 71 -8.91 7.98 2.78
C HIS A 71 -8.87 9.39 3.41
N ASP A 72 -8.22 9.53 4.55
CA ASP A 72 -8.09 10.82 5.23
C ASP A 72 -7.25 11.80 4.40
N ALA A 73 -6.20 11.31 3.74
CA ALA A 73 -5.38 12.06 2.80
C ALA A 73 -6.11 12.52 1.54
N ILE A 74 -7.33 12.06 1.26
CA ILE A 74 -8.15 12.57 0.14
C ILE A 74 -9.29 13.44 0.67
N TYR A 75 -9.95 13.01 1.74
CA TYR A 75 -11.25 13.57 2.13
C TYR A 75 -11.21 14.46 3.36
N SER A 76 -10.29 14.25 4.29
CA SER A 76 -10.23 15.07 5.51
C SER A 76 -9.67 16.46 5.20
N LEU A 77 -10.24 17.49 5.81
CA LEU A 77 -9.72 18.86 5.73
C LEU A 77 -8.56 19.09 6.71
N GLU A 78 -8.43 18.24 7.72
CA GLU A 78 -7.46 18.37 8.83
C GLU A 78 -6.30 17.38 8.72
N TYR A 79 -6.25 16.58 7.65
CA TYR A 79 -5.20 15.59 7.49
C TYR A 79 -3.87 16.24 7.09
N GLU A 80 -2.93 16.25 8.03
CA GLU A 80 -1.57 16.68 7.82
C GLU A 80 -0.64 15.47 7.65
N ALA A 81 0.28 15.58 6.69
CA ALA A 81 1.33 14.60 6.46
C ALA A 81 2.67 15.32 6.40
N GLY A 82 3.60 14.94 7.26
CA GLY A 82 4.95 15.44 7.25
C GLY A 82 5.82 14.75 6.22
N LYS A 83 7.00 15.32 5.98
CA LYS A 83 8.03 14.72 5.12
C LYS A 83 8.37 13.28 5.56
N GLN A 84 8.48 13.06 6.86
CA GLN A 84 8.84 11.75 7.40
C GLN A 84 7.72 10.71 7.18
N ASP A 85 6.45 11.11 7.28
CA ASP A 85 5.32 10.22 6.99
C ASP A 85 5.33 9.78 5.53
N ALA A 86 5.60 10.72 4.62
CA ALA A 86 5.69 10.46 3.20
C ALA A 86 6.88 9.54 2.85
N ILE A 87 8.06 9.77 3.43
CA ILE A 87 9.24 8.89 3.25
C ILE A 87 8.93 7.48 3.78
N THR A 88 8.30 7.40 4.95
CA THR A 88 7.93 6.13 5.58
C THR A 88 6.93 5.37 4.71
N ALA A 89 5.96 6.07 4.12
CA ALA A 89 5.00 5.48 3.19
C ALA A 89 5.67 4.87 1.95
N VAL A 90 6.64 5.58 1.38
CA VAL A 90 7.42 5.10 0.22
C VAL A 90 8.27 3.89 0.58
N MET A 91 8.98 3.94 1.71
CA MET A 91 9.83 2.85 2.20
C MET A 91 9.01 1.58 2.44
N LEU A 92 7.94 1.67 3.24
CA LEU A 92 7.07 0.53 3.51
C LEU A 92 6.38 0.01 2.25
N GLY A 93 6.09 0.90 1.31
CA GLY A 93 5.52 0.52 0.03
C GLY A 93 6.48 -0.30 -0.82
N ASN A 94 7.75 0.09 -0.87
CA ASN A 94 8.79 -0.68 -1.56
C ASN A 94 8.98 -2.05 -0.90
N ASP A 95 9.04 -2.10 0.44
CA ASP A 95 9.17 -3.36 1.17
C ASP A 95 8.03 -4.33 0.86
N LEU A 96 6.80 -3.82 0.81
CA LEU A 96 5.62 -4.61 0.46
C LEU A 96 5.69 -5.12 -0.98
N VAL A 97 6.02 -4.25 -1.95
CA VAL A 97 6.13 -4.64 -3.36
C VAL A 97 7.18 -5.74 -3.53
N ALA A 98 8.37 -5.57 -2.94
CA ALA A 98 9.43 -6.57 -2.99
C ALA A 98 9.02 -7.89 -2.32
N ALA A 99 8.26 -7.84 -1.23
CA ALA A 99 7.74 -9.05 -0.58
C ALA A 99 6.75 -9.80 -1.47
N ILE A 100 5.93 -9.08 -2.24
CA ILE A 100 4.99 -9.67 -3.19
C ILE A 100 5.72 -10.27 -4.40
N GLU A 101 6.74 -9.60 -4.93
CA GLU A 101 7.57 -10.14 -6.02
C GLU A 101 8.17 -11.49 -5.63
N LYS A 102 8.70 -11.61 -4.40
CA LYS A 102 9.21 -12.88 -3.86
C LYS A 102 8.16 -13.97 -3.78
N VAL A 103 6.89 -13.64 -3.55
CA VAL A 103 5.81 -14.65 -3.57
C VAL A 103 5.68 -15.25 -4.97
N PHE A 104 5.75 -14.42 -6.01
CA PHE A 104 5.67 -14.88 -7.40
C PHE A 104 6.90 -15.65 -7.88
N GLU A 105 8.09 -15.38 -7.33
CA GLU A 105 9.30 -16.14 -7.64
C GLU A 105 9.29 -17.57 -7.06
N THR A 106 8.48 -17.80 -6.02
CA THR A 106 8.39 -19.09 -5.31
C THR A 106 7.23 -19.98 -5.76
N GLN A 107 6.43 -19.52 -6.73
CA GLN A 107 5.32 -20.28 -7.34
C GLN A 107 5.78 -20.97 -8.63
#